data_AF-A0AAD5K4B5-F1
#
_entry.id   AF-A0AAD5K4B5-F1
#
_cell.length_a   1.000
_cell.length_b   1.000
_cell.length_c   1.000
_cell.angle_alpha   90.00
_cell.angle_beta   90.00
_cell.angle_gamma   90.00
#
_symmetry.space_group_name_H-M   'P 1'
#
loop_
_entity.id
_entity.type
_entity.pdbx_description
1 polymer ?
#
loop_
_entity_poly.entity_id
_entity_poly.type
_entity_poly.pdbx_seq_one_letter_code
_entity_poly.pdbx_strand_id
1 'polypeptide(L)'
;PNNNIHLKACRPRIGIDPILWLPMTTRERSRVVRWRIGFLPGKPTRCWCARDNCLTTIAHLTACFHLHLELEVPPNSNIDPISYVLNKLPKNPPKEPHRQEYWSRIWPKLCTILYNIDSFCHPDEDFTPSKDLDPGRLLLKWIQSANENPFDRFSQRHQNLNNIGNDSQSLYEAS
;
A
#
# COMPACT_ATOMS: atom_id res chain seq x y z
N PRO A 1 -29.85 -25.67 -10.38
CA PRO A 1 -29.39 -24.27 -10.27
C PRO A 1 -27.86 -24.22 -10.16
N ASN A 2 -27.20 -23.72 -11.21
CA ASN A 2 -25.76 -23.85 -11.46
C ASN A 2 -24.88 -23.14 -10.41
N ASN A 3 -24.19 -23.93 -9.59
CA ASN A 3 -23.11 -23.47 -8.70
C ASN A 3 -21.81 -23.32 -9.50
N ASN A 4 -21.69 -22.26 -10.29
CA ASN A 4 -20.41 -21.87 -10.89
C ASN A 4 -19.75 -20.78 -10.04
N ILE A 5 -19.10 -21.19 -8.95
CA ILE A 5 -18.17 -20.34 -8.20
C ILE A 5 -16.94 -20.16 -9.11
N HIS A 6 -16.97 -19.14 -9.96
CA HIS A 6 -15.82 -18.74 -10.75
C HIS A 6 -14.74 -18.19 -9.81
N LEU A 7 -13.83 -19.06 -9.36
CA LEU A 7 -12.55 -18.71 -8.73
C LEU A 7 -11.62 -18.02 -9.76
N LYS A 8 -12.07 -16.92 -10.38
CA LYS A 8 -11.27 -16.08 -11.29
C LYS A 8 -10.51 -14.96 -10.56
N ALA A 9 -10.43 -15.04 -9.23
CA ALA A 9 -9.56 -14.19 -8.42
C ALA A 9 -8.19 -14.81 -8.12
N CYS A 10 -7.87 -15.98 -8.71
CA CYS A 10 -6.56 -16.58 -8.57
C CYS A 10 -5.53 -15.81 -9.42
N ARG A 11 -4.44 -15.38 -8.77
CA ARG A 11 -3.27 -14.79 -9.41
C ARG A 11 -2.81 -15.71 -10.56
N PRO A 12 -2.80 -15.28 -11.83
CA PRO A 12 -2.51 -16.16 -12.98
C PRO A 12 -1.05 -16.64 -13.06
N ARG A 13 -0.20 -16.31 -12.08
CA ARG A 13 1.22 -16.70 -12.05
C ARG A 13 1.66 -17.03 -10.63
N ILE A 14 2.12 -18.25 -10.42
CA ILE A 14 2.78 -18.68 -9.17
C ILE A 14 4.06 -17.84 -9.03
N GLY A 15 4.22 -17.19 -7.87
CA GLY A 15 5.38 -16.37 -7.56
C GLY A 15 5.15 -15.55 -6.29
N ILE A 16 6.24 -15.15 -5.65
CA ILE A 16 6.23 -14.36 -4.41
C ILE A 16 5.48 -13.05 -4.65
N ASP A 17 4.58 -12.68 -3.75
CA ASP A 17 3.86 -11.42 -3.86
C ASP A 17 4.80 -10.23 -3.66
N PRO A 18 4.84 -9.22 -4.56
CA PRO A 18 5.58 -7.99 -4.33
C PRO A 18 5.32 -7.35 -2.97
N ILE A 19 4.13 -7.54 -2.40
CA ILE A 19 3.78 -7.06 -1.06
C ILE A 19 4.74 -7.57 0.03
N LEU A 20 5.45 -8.68 -0.19
CA LEU A 20 6.36 -9.25 0.81
C LEU A 20 7.75 -8.59 0.82
N TRP A 21 8.18 -7.98 -0.28
CA TRP A 21 9.54 -7.44 -0.39
C TRP A 21 9.59 -5.98 -0.87
N LEU A 22 8.48 -5.41 -1.36
CA LEU A 22 8.41 -4.00 -1.69
C LEU A 22 8.66 -3.13 -0.45
N PRO A 23 9.40 -2.02 -0.59
CA PRO A 23 9.68 -1.12 0.51
C PRO A 23 8.43 -0.31 0.85
N MET A 24 7.98 -0.47 2.10
CA MET A 24 6.81 0.18 2.70
C MET A 24 6.94 0.02 4.21
N THR A 25 6.27 0.87 4.98
CA THR A 25 6.29 0.77 6.44
C THR A 25 5.58 -0.51 6.90
N THR A 26 5.83 -0.94 8.14
CA THR A 26 5.14 -2.10 8.72
C THR A 26 3.62 -1.91 8.72
N ARG A 27 3.15 -0.67 8.94
CA ARG A 27 1.72 -0.34 8.95
C ARG A 27 1.10 -0.36 7.56
N GLU A 28 1.78 0.19 6.55
CA GLU A 28 1.35 0.10 5.16
C GLU A 28 1.24 -1.35 4.71
N ARG A 29 2.28 -2.16 5.01
CA ARG A 29 2.28 -3.59 4.69
C ARG A 29 1.13 -4.32 5.36
N SER A 30 0.91 -4.05 6.65
CA SER A 30 -0.20 -4.64 7.41
C SER A 30 -1.55 -4.36 6.75
N ARG A 31 -1.83 -3.12 6.34
CA ARG A 31 -3.10 -2.77 5.68
C ARG A 31 -3.27 -3.45 4.32
N VAL A 32 -2.21 -3.45 3.52
CA VAL A 32 -2.20 -4.09 2.21
C VAL A 32 -2.42 -5.60 2.35
N VAL A 33 -1.74 -6.26 3.29
CA VAL A 33 -1.91 -7.68 3.57
C VAL A 33 -3.33 -7.97 4.07
N ARG A 34 -3.84 -7.21 5.04
CA ARG A 34 -5.20 -7.37 5.57
C ARG A 34 -6.25 -7.19 4.47
N TRP A 35 -6.07 -6.25 3.54
CA TRP A 35 -6.93 -6.14 2.36
C TRP A 35 -6.87 -7.40 1.49
N ARG A 36 -5.66 -7.88 1.15
CA ARG A 36 -5.46 -9.05 0.30
C ARG A 36 -6.15 -10.32 0.79
N ILE A 37 -6.17 -10.52 2.10
CA ILE A 37 -6.76 -11.72 2.72
C ILE A 37 -8.23 -11.51 3.12
N GLY A 38 -8.83 -10.36 2.81
CA GLY A 38 -10.22 -10.05 3.14
C GLY A 38 -10.49 -9.70 4.61
N PHE A 39 -9.44 -9.35 5.36
CA PHE A 39 -9.51 -8.95 6.77
C PHE A 39 -9.73 -7.44 6.95
N LEU A 40 -9.61 -6.63 5.89
CA LEU A 40 -9.98 -5.21 5.85
C LEU A 40 -11.06 -5.03 4.78
N PRO A 41 -12.25 -4.49 5.10
CA PRO A 41 -12.65 -3.80 6.33
C PRO A 41 -12.98 -4.68 7.55
N GLY A 42 -12.88 -6.01 7.43
CA GLY A 42 -13.18 -6.91 8.54
C GLY A 42 -14.69 -7.11 8.73
N LYS A 43 -15.18 -7.00 9.98
CA LYS A 43 -16.62 -7.12 10.27
C LYS A 43 -17.33 -5.86 9.75
N PRO A 44 -18.43 -5.97 8.97
CA PRO A 44 -19.17 -4.81 8.52
C PRO A 44 -19.66 -3.96 9.71
N THR A 45 -19.23 -2.70 9.74
CA THR A 45 -19.62 -1.66 10.70
C THR A 45 -20.41 -0.57 9.99
N ARG A 46 -21.15 0.26 10.73
CA ARG A 46 -21.86 1.41 10.14
C ARG A 46 -20.85 2.37 9.54
N CYS A 47 -21.08 2.86 8.33
CA CYS A 47 -20.27 3.88 7.67
C CYS A 47 -20.64 5.31 8.14
N TRP A 48 -19.70 6.25 8.06
CA TRP A 48 -19.93 7.68 8.32
C TRP A 48 -20.58 8.46 7.19
N CYS A 49 -20.68 7.90 5.97
CA CYS A 49 -21.50 8.57 4.97
C CYS A 49 -22.90 8.67 5.56
N ALA A 50 -23.48 9.87 5.62
CA ALA A 50 -24.73 10.17 6.33
C ALA A 50 -25.99 9.53 5.70
N ARG A 51 -25.82 8.36 5.09
CA ARG A 51 -26.84 7.54 4.46
C ARG A 51 -27.22 6.43 5.44
N ASP A 52 -28.52 6.29 5.67
CA ASP A 52 -29.05 5.34 6.64
C ASP A 52 -28.59 3.89 6.37
N ASN A 53 -28.24 3.19 7.46
CA ASN A 53 -27.93 1.76 7.50
C ASN A 53 -26.85 1.26 6.52
N CYS A 54 -25.94 2.13 6.09
CA CYS A 54 -24.81 1.72 5.27
C CYS A 54 -23.75 0.96 6.08
N LEU A 55 -23.44 -0.27 5.66
CA LEU A 55 -22.38 -1.09 6.26
C LEU A 55 -21.10 -1.03 5.40
N THR A 56 -19.93 -1.12 6.03
CA THR A 56 -18.60 -1.16 5.39
C THR A 56 -18.36 -2.47 4.62
N THR A 57 -19.12 -2.67 3.55
CA THR A 57 -18.86 -3.70 2.55
C THR A 57 -17.88 -3.16 1.50
N ILE A 58 -17.19 -4.04 0.77
CA ILE A 58 -16.29 -3.63 -0.34
C ILE A 58 -17.03 -2.77 -1.36
N ALA A 59 -18.27 -3.13 -1.72
CA ALA A 59 -19.10 -2.36 -2.66
C ALA A 59 -19.43 -0.96 -2.11
N HIS A 60 -19.80 -0.88 -0.83
CA HIS A 60 -20.08 0.39 -0.19
C HIS A 60 -18.83 1.27 -0.10
N LEU A 61 -17.69 0.72 0.33
CA LEU A 61 -16.42 1.45 0.39
C LEU A 61 -15.99 1.93 -0.99
N THR A 62 -16.21 1.12 -2.04
CA THR A 62 -15.93 1.50 -3.42
C THR A 62 -16.69 2.75 -3.84
N ALA A 63 -17.96 2.85 -3.48
CA ALA A 63 -18.78 4.03 -3.74
C ALA A 63 -18.41 5.21 -2.81
N CYS A 64 -18.32 4.96 -1.49
CA CYS A 64 -18.12 5.98 -0.47
C CYS A 64 -16.77 6.71 -0.60
N PHE A 65 -15.70 5.97 -0.92
CA PHE A 65 -14.36 6.53 -1.13
C PHE A 65 -14.08 6.87 -2.60
N HIS A 66 -15.08 6.78 -3.49
CA HIS A 66 -14.93 7.01 -4.92
C HIS A 66 -13.71 6.27 -5.52
N LEU A 67 -13.50 5.01 -5.13
CA LEU A 67 -12.24 4.30 -5.35
C LEU A 67 -11.85 4.20 -6.83
N HIS A 68 -12.83 4.10 -7.74
CA HIS A 68 -12.59 4.09 -9.18
C HIS A 68 -11.93 5.38 -9.68
N LEU A 69 -12.40 6.53 -9.19
CA LEU A 69 -11.88 7.83 -9.55
C LEU A 69 -10.50 8.03 -8.92
N GLU A 70 -10.37 7.75 -7.63
CA GLU A 70 -9.12 7.99 -6.91
C GLU A 70 -7.96 7.12 -7.40
N LEU A 71 -8.23 5.84 -7.71
CA LEU A 71 -7.23 4.87 -8.14
C LEU A 71 -7.11 4.74 -9.67
N GLU A 72 -7.85 5.57 -10.43
CA GLU A 72 -7.91 5.55 -11.90
C GLU A 72 -8.19 4.15 -12.45
N VAL A 73 -9.16 3.47 -11.84
CA VAL A 73 -9.60 2.13 -12.25
C VAL A 73 -10.91 2.24 -13.01
N PRO A 74 -11.01 1.68 -14.23
CA PRO A 74 -12.25 1.68 -14.98
C PRO A 74 -13.43 1.11 -14.18
N PRO A 75 -14.63 1.75 -14.21
CA PRO A 75 -15.80 1.31 -13.45
C PRO A 75 -16.35 -0.05 -13.89
N ASN A 76 -16.00 -0.50 -15.10
CA ASN A 76 -16.37 -1.80 -15.64
C ASN A 76 -15.40 -2.94 -15.24
N SER A 77 -14.45 -2.68 -14.33
CA SER A 77 -13.58 -3.73 -13.82
C SER A 77 -14.39 -4.78 -13.05
N ASN A 78 -14.06 -6.06 -13.25
CA ASN A 78 -14.68 -7.18 -12.55
C ASN A 78 -14.05 -7.46 -11.17
N ILE A 79 -13.13 -6.61 -10.73
CA ILE A 79 -12.40 -6.69 -9.45
C ILE A 79 -12.50 -5.33 -8.77
N ASP A 80 -12.53 -5.30 -7.44
CA ASP A 80 -12.54 -4.04 -6.70
C ASP A 80 -11.28 -3.18 -7.02
N PRO A 81 -11.39 -1.83 -7.02
CA PRO A 81 -10.30 -0.97 -7.45
C PRO A 81 -8.99 -1.14 -6.68
N ILE A 82 -9.05 -1.43 -5.38
CA ILE A 82 -7.85 -1.64 -4.55
C ILE A 82 -7.14 -2.92 -4.99
N SER A 83 -7.86 -4.04 -5.07
CA SER A 83 -7.30 -5.31 -5.55
C SER A 83 -6.79 -5.21 -6.98
N TYR A 84 -7.45 -4.41 -7.84
CA TYR A 84 -7.00 -4.13 -9.20
C TYR A 84 -5.61 -3.48 -9.21
N VAL A 85 -5.40 -2.42 -8.42
CA VAL A 85 -4.08 -1.77 -8.31
C VAL A 85 -3.05 -2.70 -7.68
N LEU A 86 -3.40 -3.41 -6.60
CA LEU A 86 -2.48 -4.34 -5.94
C LEU A 86 -2.03 -5.47 -6.88
N ASN A 87 -2.89 -5.93 -7.78
CA ASN A 87 -2.55 -6.95 -8.78
C ASN A 87 -1.53 -6.45 -9.83
N LYS A 88 -1.36 -5.13 -9.97
CA LYS A 88 -0.42 -4.53 -10.90
C LYS A 88 0.93 -4.19 -10.28
N LEU A 89 1.13 -4.45 -8.98
CA LEU A 89 2.33 -4.05 -8.25
C LEU A 89 3.63 -4.38 -9.03
N PRO A 90 4.57 -3.42 -9.09
CA PRO A 90 5.79 -3.60 -9.83
C PRO A 90 6.65 -4.69 -9.17
N LYS A 91 7.16 -5.62 -9.98
CA LYS A 91 8.10 -6.67 -9.53
C LYS A 91 9.55 -6.24 -9.52
N ASN A 92 9.85 -5.15 -10.21
CA ASN A 92 11.13 -4.49 -10.29
C ASN A 92 10.86 -2.99 -10.35
N PRO A 93 11.82 -2.13 -9.95
CA PRO A 93 11.65 -0.69 -10.09
C PRO A 93 11.26 -0.35 -11.54
N PRO A 94 10.13 0.35 -11.77
CA PRO A 94 9.73 0.73 -13.12
C PRO A 94 10.82 1.57 -13.78
N LYS A 95 11.25 1.22 -14.99
CA LYS A 95 12.25 1.99 -15.75
C LYS A 95 11.61 3.05 -16.65
N GLU A 96 10.40 2.76 -17.13
CA GLU A 96 9.68 3.66 -18.05
C GLU A 96 9.09 4.86 -17.30
N PRO A 97 9.31 6.11 -17.76
CA PRO A 97 8.82 7.32 -17.10
C PRO A 97 7.31 7.29 -16.82
N HIS A 98 6.50 6.89 -17.80
CA HIS A 98 5.04 6.83 -17.63
C HIS A 98 4.60 5.86 -16.51
N ARG A 99 5.35 4.77 -16.28
CA ARG A 99 5.06 3.84 -15.19
C ARG A 99 5.50 4.40 -13.85
N GLN A 100 6.65 5.08 -13.80
CA GLN A 100 7.12 5.76 -12.59
C GLN A 100 6.13 6.84 -12.17
N GLU A 101 5.65 7.65 -13.11
CA GLU A 101 4.64 8.69 -12.89
C GLU A 101 3.32 8.09 -12.38
N TYR A 102 2.82 7.03 -13.05
CA TYR A 102 1.63 6.32 -12.61
C TYR A 102 1.74 5.86 -11.15
N TRP A 103 2.82 5.16 -10.79
CA TRP A 103 2.99 4.67 -9.42
C TRP A 103 3.23 5.80 -8.41
N SER A 104 3.90 6.87 -8.81
CA SER A 104 4.12 8.05 -7.96
C SER A 104 2.82 8.75 -7.58
N ARG A 105 1.83 8.71 -8.48
CA ARG A 105 0.51 9.29 -8.24
C ARG A 105 -0.44 8.32 -7.54
N ILE A 106 -0.45 7.04 -7.92
CA ILE A 106 -1.42 6.06 -7.42
C ILE A 106 -1.05 5.49 -6.06
N TRP A 107 0.24 5.25 -5.77
CA TRP A 107 0.64 4.58 -4.54
C TRP A 107 0.32 5.39 -3.27
N PRO A 108 0.62 6.70 -3.18
CA PRO A 108 0.26 7.50 -2.01
C PRO A 108 -1.25 7.54 -1.79
N LYS A 109 -2.04 7.67 -2.86
CA LYS A 109 -3.51 7.63 -2.77
C LYS A 109 -4.01 6.30 -2.20
N LEU A 110 -3.46 5.19 -2.70
CA LEU A 110 -3.80 3.86 -2.19
C LEU A 110 -3.46 3.72 -0.71
N CYS A 111 -2.27 4.15 -0.29
CA CYS A 111 -1.86 4.13 1.12
C CYS A 111 -2.79 4.95 2.01
N THR A 112 -3.16 6.16 1.57
CA THR A 112 -4.11 7.04 2.28
C THR A 112 -5.51 6.44 2.37
N ILE A 113 -6.03 5.88 1.29
CA ILE A 113 -7.33 5.21 1.28
C ILE A 113 -7.34 4.04 2.26
N LEU A 114 -6.33 3.17 2.21
CA LEU A 114 -6.22 2.02 3.10
C LEU A 114 -6.09 2.47 4.57
N TYR A 115 -5.34 3.54 4.83
CA TYR A 115 -5.28 4.16 6.15
C TYR A 115 -6.66 4.61 6.62
N ASN A 116 -7.40 5.36 5.79
CA ASN A 116 -8.72 5.86 6.17
C ASN A 116 -9.73 4.73 6.43
N ILE A 117 -9.72 3.68 5.60
CA ILE A 117 -10.55 2.49 5.80
C ILE A 117 -10.18 1.80 7.12
N ASP A 118 -8.90 1.63 7.39
CA ASP A 118 -8.39 0.95 8.59
C ASP A 118 -8.74 1.71 9.87
N SER A 119 -8.40 3.00 9.92
CA SER A 119 -8.74 3.90 11.03
C SER A 119 -10.25 3.94 11.30
N PHE A 120 -11.06 3.78 10.25
CA PHE A 120 -12.50 3.74 10.38
C PHE A 120 -13.03 2.42 10.92
N CYS A 121 -12.52 1.29 10.44
CA CYS A 121 -13.04 -0.03 10.80
C CYS A 121 -12.52 -0.50 12.16
N HIS A 122 -11.39 0.05 12.62
CA HIS A 122 -10.73 -0.33 13.87
C HIS A 122 -10.42 0.88 14.76
N PRO A 123 -11.42 1.68 15.17
CA PRO A 123 -11.19 2.94 15.90
C PRO A 123 -10.48 2.76 17.25
N ASP A 124 -10.55 1.56 17.83
CA ASP A 124 -9.94 1.21 19.12
C ASP A 124 -8.46 0.78 18.98
N GLU A 125 -7.94 0.60 17.76
CA GLU A 125 -6.51 0.36 17.57
C GLU A 125 -5.76 1.69 17.70
N ASP A 126 -4.73 1.70 18.56
CA ASP A 126 -3.83 2.84 18.74
C ASP A 126 -3.02 3.08 17.47
N PHE A 127 -3.64 3.76 16.51
CA PHE A 127 -2.97 4.40 15.39
C PHE A 127 -2.30 5.68 15.88
N THR A 128 -1.51 5.61 16.95
CA THR A 128 -0.56 6.67 17.30
C THR A 128 0.11 7.07 15.99
N PRO A 129 -0.04 8.30 15.48
CA PRO A 129 0.56 8.66 14.21
C PRO A 129 2.06 8.51 14.41
N SER A 130 2.65 7.38 13.95
CA SER A 130 4.08 7.37 13.74
C SER A 130 4.35 8.55 12.84
N LYS A 131 5.50 9.18 13.03
CA LYS A 131 6.01 10.35 12.31
C LYS A 131 6.13 10.15 10.78
N ASP A 132 5.41 9.19 10.20
CA ASP A 132 5.24 8.86 8.79
C ASP A 132 4.30 9.88 8.11
N LEU A 133 4.74 11.13 8.00
CA LEU A 133 3.98 12.22 7.36
C LEU A 133 3.95 12.14 5.81
N ASP A 134 4.20 10.98 5.19
CA ASP A 134 4.21 10.86 3.73
C ASP A 134 3.83 9.43 3.28
N PRO A 135 2.53 9.16 3.04
CA PRO A 135 2.03 7.86 2.60
C PRO A 135 2.75 7.36 1.35
N GLY A 136 3.32 6.16 1.42
CA GLY A 136 3.95 5.49 0.30
C GLY A 136 5.39 5.92 -0.01
N ARG A 137 5.98 6.83 0.78
CA ARG A 137 7.32 7.40 0.55
C ARG A 137 8.42 6.38 0.27
N LEU A 138 8.44 5.26 1.00
CA LEU A 138 9.47 4.24 0.84
C LEU A 138 9.43 3.58 -0.54
N LEU A 139 8.22 3.35 -1.08
CA LEU A 139 8.06 2.82 -2.43
C LEU A 139 8.44 3.85 -3.47
N LEU A 140 8.11 5.13 -3.26
CA LEU A 140 8.48 6.21 -4.16
C LEU A 140 10.00 6.35 -4.30
N LYS A 141 10.73 6.36 -3.18
CA LYS A 141 12.20 6.37 -3.18
C LYS A 141 12.78 5.20 -3.96
N TRP A 142 12.20 4.00 -3.78
CA TRP A 142 12.64 2.82 -4.51
C TRP A 142 12.37 2.91 -6.02
N ILE A 143 11.24 3.48 -6.43
CA ILE A 143 10.95 3.76 -7.85
C ILE A 143 11.98 4.76 -8.41
N GLN A 144 12.29 5.83 -7.67
CA GLN A 144 13.25 6.85 -8.09
C GLN A 144 14.67 6.27 -8.23
N SER A 145 15.06 5.34 -7.37
CA SER A 145 16.35 4.62 -7.44
C SER A 145 16.51 3.74 -8.69
N ALA A 146 15.47 3.59 -9.52
CA ALA A 146 15.55 2.92 -10.82
C ALA A 146 16.38 3.70 -11.84
N ASN A 147 16.43 5.03 -11.69
CA ASN A 147 17.12 5.94 -12.61
C ASN A 147 18.56 6.23 -12.16
N GLU A 148 18.92 5.83 -10.94
CA GLU A 148 20.27 5.99 -10.40
C GLU A 148 21.22 4.97 -11.02
N ASN A 149 22.43 5.41 -11.36
CA ASN A 149 23.48 4.54 -11.89
C ASN A 149 23.79 3.45 -10.85
N PRO A 150 23.95 2.16 -11.22
CA PRO A 150 24.30 1.09 -10.29
C PRO A 150 25.48 1.42 -9.36
N PHE A 151 26.42 2.26 -9.81
CA PHE A 151 27.56 2.73 -9.01
C PHE A 151 27.14 3.65 -7.84
N ASP A 152 26.13 4.50 -8.00
CA ASP A 152 25.66 5.41 -6.93
C ASP A 152 24.95 4.65 -5.80
N ARG A 153 24.29 3.53 -6.16
CA ARG A 153 23.59 2.66 -5.21
C ARG A 153 24.52 1.98 -4.20
N PHE A 154 25.76 1.66 -4.60
CA PHE A 154 26.77 1.10 -3.69
C PHE A 154 27.31 2.16 -2.73
N SER A 155 27.56 3.38 -3.22
CA SER A 155 28.04 4.50 -2.39
C SER A 155 27.07 4.88 -1.27
N GLN A 156 25.77 4.95 -1.56
CA GLN A 156 24.75 5.26 -0.54
C GLN A 156 24.60 4.14 0.51
N ARG A 157 24.80 2.87 0.13
CA ARG A 157 24.71 1.73 1.05
C ARG A 157 25.87 1.70 2.04
N HIS A 158 27.08 2.09 1.60
CA HIS A 158 28.24 2.24 2.48
C HIS A 158 28.12 3.44 3.42
N GLN A 159 27.58 4.58 2.96
CA GLN A 159 27.36 5.74 3.82
C GLN A 159 26.31 5.48 4.92
N ASN A 160 25.24 4.75 4.62
CA ASN A 160 24.24 4.40 5.63
C ASN A 160 24.76 3.39 6.67
N LEU A 161 25.65 2.46 6.29
CA LEU A 161 26.30 1.56 7.25
C LEU A 161 27.29 2.29 8.16
N ASN A 162 27.98 3.32 7.64
CA ASN A 162 28.90 4.14 8.44
C ASN A 162 28.17 5.06 9.42
N ASN A 163 26.96 5.53 9.08
CA ASN A 163 26.15 6.34 10.00
C ASN A 163 25.58 5.54 11.18
N ILE A 164 25.25 4.25 10.99
CA ILE A 164 24.82 3.37 12.09
C ILE A 164 25.96 3.09 13.09
N GLY A 165 27.22 3.09 12.61
CA GLY A 165 28.40 2.99 13.46
C GLY A 165 28.64 4.24 14.32
N ASN A 166 28.34 5.43 13.81
CA ASN A 166 28.58 6.69 14.51
C ASN A 166 27.50 7.03 15.56
N ASP A 167 26.25 6.59 15.38
CA ASP A 167 25.20 6.77 16.39
C ASP A 167 25.41 5.88 17.62
N SER A 168 26.11 4.76 17.46
CA SER A 168 26.54 3.94 18.59
C SER A 168 27.64 4.68 19.38
N GLN A 169 28.55 5.38 18.69
CA GLN A 169 29.67 6.13 19.26
C GLN A 169 29.29 7.27 20.21
N SER A 170 28.17 7.94 19.94
CA SER A 170 27.72 9.08 20.74
C SER A 170 27.07 8.71 22.08
N LEU A 171 26.67 7.44 22.29
CA LEU A 171 25.94 7.04 23.50
C LEU A 171 26.83 6.56 24.65
N TYR A 172 28.13 6.34 24.41
CA TYR A 172 29.09 5.92 25.44
C TYR A 172 30.07 7.01 25.91
N GLU A 173 30.02 8.22 25.34
CA GLU A 173 30.87 9.35 25.77
C GLU A 173 30.14 10.33 26.72
N ALA A 174 28.92 10.00 27.16
CA ALA A 174 28.11 10.83 28.07
C ALA A 174 27.79 10.13 29.41
N SER A 175 28.71 9.33 29.95
CA SER A 175 28.61 8.71 31.28
C SER A 175 29.87 8.93 32.11
#